data_AF-A0A833E9Q3-F1
#
_entry.id   AF-A0A833E9Q3-F1
#
_cell.length_a   1.000
_cell.length_b   1.000
_cell.length_c   1.000
_cell.angle_alpha   90.00
_cell.angle_beta   90.00
_cell.angle_gamma   90.00
#
_symmetry.space_group_name_H-M   'P 1'
#
loop_
_entity.id
_entity.type
_entity.pdbx_description
1 polymer ?
#
loop_
_entity_poly.entity_id
_entity_poly.type
_entity_poly.pdbx_seq_one_letter_code
_entity_poly.pdbx_strand_id
1 'polypeptide(L)'
;MGVYHLAGLGTSPGAVSSPLTIIYLLLKAAEDGDDRAREFFKHSGEQGQELKGAPEYLILFTSEQILNEQAKSQQEIRSKIFPNKKFGTSPLKVLVNYLKNLTDKLELDNIYNNLWIKGIYAIKVEYMDFQDCYRKINTVLNACRDKECWVNVQAGSNQITSSLAISASINLVAGKYYYVKQTDTRYLDPPNLTPSVLNTPRKYVNEILNSWGELTIFGLGINRIIEDVEQLFKNKEKVNRSEIRNILDEHGLSGVALNKLRPYLIMEGETVSKSERFNELKYLVETKISGINNVSEMQRKMKEHGMLYEIGPETGEVES
;
A
#
# COMPACT_ATOMS: atom_id res chain seq x y z
N MET A 1 -4.87 6.56 15.95
CA MET A 1 -5.09 5.78 14.71
C MET A 1 -3.79 5.11 14.32
N GLY A 2 -3.78 3.80 14.11
CA GLY A 2 -2.60 3.13 13.56
C GLY A 2 -2.54 3.22 12.03
N VAL A 3 -1.66 2.41 11.45
CA VAL A 3 -1.28 2.51 10.03
C VAL A 3 -2.05 1.49 9.18
N TYR A 4 -2.57 1.93 8.05
CA TYR A 4 -3.15 1.07 7.03
C TYR A 4 -2.05 0.61 6.08
N HIS A 5 -1.77 -0.69 6.06
CA HIS A 5 -0.81 -1.28 5.14
C HIS A 5 -1.53 -1.81 3.91
N LEU A 6 -1.10 -1.37 2.72
CA LEU A 6 -1.66 -1.81 1.44
C LEU A 6 -0.60 -2.58 0.67
N ALA A 7 -0.93 -3.80 0.25
CA ALA A 7 0.00 -4.67 -0.46
C ALA A 7 -0.73 -5.59 -1.44
N GLY A 8 -0.06 -6.04 -2.50
CA GLY A 8 -0.52 -7.21 -3.24
C GLY A 8 -0.13 -8.51 -2.52
N LEU A 9 -0.95 -9.55 -2.66
CA LEU A 9 -0.61 -10.90 -2.20
C LEU A 9 -0.69 -11.88 -3.37
N GLY A 10 0.41 -12.56 -3.64
CA GLY A 10 0.48 -13.71 -4.56
C GLY A 10 0.82 -15.00 -3.81
N THR A 11 1.46 -15.94 -4.50
CA THR A 11 1.87 -17.23 -3.93
C THR A 11 3.04 -17.14 -2.95
N SER A 12 3.72 -15.99 -2.88
CA SER A 12 4.87 -15.73 -2.01
C SER A 12 4.48 -14.78 -0.87
N PRO A 13 3.97 -15.27 0.27
CA PRO A 13 3.57 -14.43 1.40
C PRO A 13 4.74 -13.67 2.04
N GLY A 14 5.98 -14.07 1.76
CA GLY A 14 7.21 -13.35 2.12
C GLY A 14 7.23 -11.88 1.70
N ALA A 15 6.66 -11.56 0.54
CA ALA A 15 6.62 -10.18 0.04
C ALA A 15 5.82 -9.23 0.93
N VAL A 16 4.90 -9.77 1.75
CA VAL A 16 4.09 -9.01 2.72
C VAL A 16 4.63 -9.19 4.14
N SER A 17 4.93 -10.43 4.54
CA SER A 17 5.41 -10.73 5.90
C SER A 17 6.76 -10.10 6.21
N SER A 18 7.72 -10.12 5.27
CA SER A 18 9.07 -9.60 5.47
C SER A 18 9.13 -8.12 5.89
N PRO A 19 8.44 -7.18 5.19
CA PRO A 19 8.34 -5.80 5.67
C PRO A 19 7.59 -5.66 6.99
N LEU A 20 6.52 -6.43 7.21
CA LEU A 20 5.80 -6.37 8.49
C LEU A 20 6.65 -6.91 9.64
N THR A 21 7.55 -7.87 9.39
CA THR A 21 8.55 -8.34 10.36
C THR A 21 9.47 -7.21 10.79
N ILE A 22 9.96 -6.40 9.84
CA ILE A 22 10.77 -5.22 10.15
C ILE A 22 9.98 -4.28 11.07
N ILE A 23 8.72 -4.00 10.73
CA ILE A 23 7.88 -3.08 11.50
C ILE A 23 7.67 -3.58 12.93
N TYR A 24 7.26 -4.84 13.13
CA TYR A 24 7.04 -5.37 14.48
C TYR A 24 8.34 -5.44 15.31
N LEU A 25 9.48 -5.78 14.70
CA LEU A 25 10.76 -5.74 15.39
C LEU A 25 11.17 -4.32 15.79
N LEU A 26 10.93 -3.33 14.94
CA LEU A 26 11.18 -1.92 15.26
C LEU A 26 10.22 -1.41 16.33
N LEU A 27 8.94 -1.81 16.30
CA LEU A 27 7.98 -1.47 17.35
C LEU A 27 8.47 -1.97 18.71
N LYS A 28 8.90 -3.24 18.78
CA LYS A 28 9.46 -3.78 20.03
C LYS A 28 10.73 -3.05 20.45
N ALA A 29 11.63 -2.75 19.51
CA ALA A 29 12.84 -2.00 19.82
C ALA A 29 12.55 -0.57 20.31
N ALA A 30 11.51 0.09 19.78
CA ALA A 30 11.10 1.42 20.20
C ALA A 30 10.46 1.42 21.60
N GLU A 31 9.66 0.38 21.91
CA GLU A 31 9.13 0.09 23.25
C GLU A 31 10.28 -0.11 24.25
N ASP A 32 11.31 -0.89 23.87
CA ASP A 32 12.54 -1.12 24.65
C ASP A 32 13.46 0.11 24.74
N GLY A 33 13.11 1.22 24.09
CA GLY A 33 13.81 2.49 24.21
C GLY A 33 14.90 2.80 23.19
N ASP A 34 14.97 2.09 22.05
CA ASP A 34 15.91 2.45 20.97
C ASP A 34 15.46 3.71 20.22
N ASP A 35 16.28 4.76 20.25
CA ASP A 35 15.96 6.07 19.66
C ASP A 35 15.83 6.04 18.13
N ARG A 36 16.56 5.17 17.42
CA ARG A 36 16.46 5.08 15.95
C ARG A 36 15.15 4.41 15.55
N ALA A 37 14.73 3.40 16.30
CA ALA A 37 13.43 2.77 16.12
C ALA A 37 12.29 3.76 16.41
N ARG A 38 12.43 4.61 17.44
CA ARG A 38 11.47 5.71 17.71
C ARG A 38 11.46 6.76 16.60
N GLU A 39 12.62 7.14 16.08
CA GLU A 39 12.74 8.10 14.97
C GLU A 39 12.06 7.57 13.71
N PHE A 40 12.18 6.26 13.42
CA PHE A 40 11.49 5.62 12.28
C PHE A 40 9.97 5.84 12.29
N PHE A 41 9.34 5.84 13.48
CA PHE A 41 7.89 6.01 13.65
C PHE A 41 7.46 7.42 14.06
N LYS A 42 8.38 8.38 14.17
CA LYS A 42 8.14 9.70 14.75
C LYS A 42 6.94 10.46 14.18
N HIS A 43 6.77 10.33 12.86
CA HIS A 43 5.73 11.00 12.08
C HIS A 43 4.46 10.17 11.88
N SER A 44 4.40 8.98 12.48
CA SER A 44 3.29 8.05 12.35
C SER A 44 2.37 8.09 13.56
N GLY A 45 1.12 7.69 13.33
CA GLY A 45 0.05 7.70 14.31
C GLY A 45 -0.45 9.09 14.67
N GLU A 46 -1.47 9.14 15.51
CA GLU A 46 -2.01 10.39 16.03
C GLU A 46 -1.14 10.96 17.16
N GLN A 47 -1.31 12.26 17.41
CA GLN A 47 -0.68 12.90 18.57
C GLN A 47 -1.15 12.22 19.86
N GLY A 48 -0.20 11.75 20.68
CA GLY A 48 -0.47 11.09 21.96
C GLY A 48 -0.66 9.56 21.88
N GLN A 49 -0.54 8.95 20.70
CA GLN A 49 -0.53 7.49 20.57
C GLN A 49 0.76 6.87 21.12
N GLU A 50 0.64 5.84 21.95
CA GLU A 50 1.79 5.17 22.60
C GLU A 50 2.64 4.37 21.60
N LEU A 51 2.00 3.50 20.79
CA LEU A 51 2.67 2.72 19.74
C LEU A 51 2.43 3.36 18.37
N LYS A 52 3.23 4.39 18.08
CA LYS A 52 3.26 5.04 16.76
C LYS A 52 3.70 4.06 15.69
N GLY A 53 3.03 4.09 14.54
CA GLY A 53 3.37 3.23 13.40
C GLY A 53 2.90 1.78 13.51
N ALA A 54 2.17 1.42 14.57
CA ALA A 54 1.60 0.08 14.69
C ALA A 54 0.59 -0.19 13.55
N PRO A 55 0.69 -1.33 12.84
CA PRO A 55 -0.29 -1.72 11.82
C PRO A 55 -1.69 -1.82 12.43
N GLU A 56 -2.65 -1.01 11.95
CA GLU A 56 -4.06 -1.11 12.38
C GLU A 56 -4.84 -2.05 11.47
N TYR A 57 -4.63 -1.92 10.16
CA TYR A 57 -5.29 -2.73 9.14
C TYR A 57 -4.29 -3.16 8.07
N LEU A 58 -4.45 -4.39 7.59
CA LEU A 58 -3.74 -4.92 6.43
C LEU A 58 -4.74 -5.15 5.30
N ILE A 59 -4.60 -4.40 4.20
CA ILE A 59 -5.42 -4.52 3.01
C ILE A 59 -4.60 -5.19 1.91
N LEU A 60 -5.05 -6.36 1.49
CA LEU A 60 -4.39 -7.22 0.52
C LEU A 60 -5.16 -7.20 -0.80
N PHE A 61 -4.48 -6.93 -1.91
CA PHE A 61 -5.04 -7.12 -3.25
C PHE A 61 -4.58 -8.46 -3.78
N THR A 62 -5.52 -9.36 -4.05
CA THR A 62 -5.17 -10.74 -4.40
C THR A 62 -6.20 -11.37 -5.35
N SER A 63 -5.83 -12.49 -5.95
CA SER A 63 -6.67 -13.16 -6.93
C SER A 63 -7.67 -14.12 -6.28
N GLU A 64 -8.71 -14.48 -7.03
CA GLU A 64 -9.69 -15.48 -6.61
C GLU A 64 -9.05 -16.83 -6.27
N GLN A 65 -7.98 -17.22 -6.99
CA GLN A 65 -7.29 -18.49 -6.73
C GLN A 65 -6.62 -18.51 -5.35
N ILE A 66 -6.11 -17.36 -4.86
CA ILE A 66 -5.51 -17.26 -3.53
C ILE A 66 -6.60 -17.32 -2.45
N LEU A 67 -7.71 -16.60 -2.66
CA LEU A 67 -8.85 -16.57 -1.73
C LEU A 67 -9.49 -17.94 -1.56
N ASN A 68 -9.62 -18.70 -2.66
CA ASN A 68 -10.23 -20.04 -2.66
C ASN A 68 -9.22 -21.17 -2.37
N GLU A 69 -8.00 -20.84 -1.92
CA GLU A 69 -6.91 -21.80 -1.63
C GLU A 69 -6.51 -22.72 -2.81
N GLN A 70 -6.85 -22.32 -4.04
CA GLN A 70 -6.52 -23.04 -5.27
C GLN A 70 -5.05 -22.82 -5.68
N ALA A 71 -4.52 -21.63 -5.37
CA ALA A 71 -3.12 -21.30 -5.57
C ALA A 71 -2.32 -21.55 -4.28
N LYS A 72 -1.46 -22.57 -4.31
CA LYS A 72 -0.52 -22.88 -3.24
C LYS A 72 0.84 -22.26 -3.54
N SER A 73 1.64 -22.04 -2.49
CA SER A 73 3.06 -21.75 -2.71
C SER A 73 3.69 -22.91 -3.50
N GLN A 74 4.33 -22.58 -4.62
CA GLN A 74 5.01 -23.55 -5.47
C GLN A 74 6.31 -24.07 -4.84
N GLN A 75 6.81 -23.38 -3.82
CA GLN A 75 8.06 -23.68 -3.15
C GLN A 75 7.84 -23.83 -1.64
N GLU A 76 8.73 -24.58 -1.00
CA GLU A 76 8.77 -24.68 0.46
C GLU A 76 9.02 -23.29 1.05
N ILE A 77 8.05 -22.79 1.80
CA ILE A 77 8.15 -21.53 2.52
C ILE A 77 9.00 -21.76 3.78
N ARG A 78 9.93 -20.83 4.03
CA ARG A 78 10.90 -20.92 5.13
C ARG A 78 10.87 -19.65 5.96
N SER A 79 11.31 -19.78 7.21
CA SER A 79 11.59 -18.65 8.09
C SER A 79 12.96 -18.85 8.72
N LYS A 80 13.83 -17.83 8.68
CA LYS A 80 15.12 -17.88 9.37
C LYS A 80 14.97 -17.65 10.86
N ILE A 81 13.99 -16.83 11.26
CA ILE A 81 13.75 -16.51 12.67
C ILE A 81 12.92 -17.62 13.37
N PHE A 82 12.18 -18.43 12.61
CA PHE A 82 11.48 -19.63 13.08
C PHE A 82 11.89 -20.90 12.29
N PRO A 83 13.15 -21.36 12.40
CA PRO A 83 13.72 -22.38 11.51
C PRO A 83 13.04 -23.75 11.57
N ASN A 84 12.41 -24.09 12.69
CA ASN A 84 11.77 -25.39 12.90
C ASN A 84 10.24 -25.37 12.70
N LYS A 85 9.66 -24.23 12.31
CA LYS A 85 8.22 -24.06 12.25
C LYS A 85 7.71 -24.24 10.81
N LYS A 86 6.65 -25.05 10.68
CA LYS A 86 5.92 -25.23 9.41
C LYS A 86 4.68 -24.34 9.45
N PHE A 87 4.49 -23.53 8.41
CA PHE A 87 3.39 -22.56 8.33
C PHE A 87 2.26 -22.99 7.37
N GLY A 88 2.43 -24.09 6.64
CA GLY A 88 1.46 -24.57 5.66
C GLY A 88 1.77 -24.11 4.23
N THR A 89 0.77 -24.18 3.35
CA THR A 89 0.92 -23.88 1.91
C THR A 89 -0.05 -22.84 1.37
N SER A 90 -1.13 -22.53 2.09
CA SER A 90 -2.07 -21.43 1.76
C SER A 90 -1.40 -20.09 2.09
N PRO A 91 -1.18 -19.19 1.12
CA PRO A 91 -0.46 -17.93 1.34
C PRO A 91 -1.06 -17.05 2.44
N LEU A 92 -2.40 -16.96 2.53
CA LEU A 92 -3.10 -16.18 3.57
C LEU A 92 -2.89 -16.77 4.96
N LYS A 93 -3.13 -18.07 5.11
CA LYS A 93 -2.93 -18.77 6.40
C LYS A 93 -1.47 -18.71 6.83
N VAL A 94 -0.53 -18.88 5.90
CA VAL A 94 0.91 -18.77 6.18
C VAL A 94 1.26 -17.36 6.68
N LEU A 95 0.78 -16.32 5.99
CA LEU A 95 1.02 -14.92 6.35
C LEU A 95 0.50 -14.62 7.76
N VAL A 96 -0.76 -14.94 8.03
CA VAL A 96 -1.41 -14.66 9.32
C VAL A 96 -0.75 -15.45 10.44
N ASN A 97 -0.58 -16.76 10.26
CA ASN A 97 0.08 -17.60 11.26
C ASN A 97 1.49 -17.09 11.57
N TYR A 98 2.26 -16.71 10.54
CA TYR A 98 3.60 -16.19 10.75
C TYR A 98 3.61 -14.89 11.55
N LEU A 99 2.78 -13.91 11.17
CA LEU A 99 2.72 -12.61 11.84
C LEU A 99 2.21 -12.73 13.27
N LYS A 100 1.17 -13.52 13.51
CA LYS A 100 0.71 -13.83 14.87
C LYS A 100 1.83 -14.42 15.72
N ASN A 101 2.53 -15.44 15.21
CA ASN A 101 3.64 -16.04 15.96
C ASN A 101 4.79 -15.06 16.22
N LEU A 102 5.02 -14.13 15.30
CA LEU A 102 5.97 -13.05 15.50
C LEU A 102 5.52 -12.12 16.62
N THR A 103 4.28 -11.63 16.59
CA THR A 103 3.75 -10.71 17.60
C THR A 103 3.66 -11.35 18.97
N ASP A 104 3.21 -12.61 19.06
CA ASP A 104 3.19 -13.39 20.30
C ASP A 104 4.59 -13.49 20.89
N LYS A 105 5.60 -13.76 20.05
CA LYS A 105 6.98 -13.92 20.49
C LYS A 105 7.63 -12.60 20.94
N LEU A 106 7.16 -11.48 20.40
CA LEU A 106 7.60 -10.13 20.76
C LEU A 106 6.78 -9.52 21.91
N GLU A 107 5.76 -10.22 22.41
CA GLU A 107 4.82 -9.72 23.43
C GLU A 107 4.08 -8.46 22.94
N LEU A 108 3.73 -8.45 21.66
CA LEU A 108 2.98 -7.39 20.96
C LEU A 108 1.56 -7.86 20.55
N ASP A 109 1.05 -8.90 21.19
CA ASP A 109 -0.27 -9.48 20.93
C ASP A 109 -1.44 -8.63 21.47
N ASN A 110 -1.14 -7.63 22.31
CA ASN A 110 -2.15 -6.80 22.98
C ASN A 110 -2.22 -5.34 22.48
N ILE A 111 -1.77 -5.05 21.25
CA ILE A 111 -1.79 -3.68 20.69
C ILE A 111 -3.22 -3.11 20.60
N TYR A 112 -4.21 -3.95 20.26
CA TYR A 112 -5.61 -3.53 20.08
C TYR A 112 -6.60 -4.41 20.86
N ASN A 113 -6.58 -4.34 22.19
CA ASN A 113 -7.48 -5.11 23.07
C ASN A 113 -7.36 -6.63 22.85
N ASN A 114 -6.16 -7.18 23.04
CA ASN A 114 -5.82 -8.59 22.81
C ASN A 114 -5.80 -9.01 21.33
N LEU A 115 -5.65 -8.05 20.44
CA LEU A 115 -5.39 -8.30 19.02
C LEU A 115 -4.09 -7.63 18.60
N TRP A 116 -3.30 -8.36 17.81
CA TRP A 116 -2.08 -7.83 17.20
C TRP A 116 -2.38 -6.90 16.01
N ILE A 117 -3.59 -6.99 15.43
CA ILE A 117 -4.10 -6.13 14.36
C ILE A 117 -5.63 -6.04 14.45
N LYS A 118 -6.25 -4.90 14.10
CA LYS A 118 -7.72 -4.76 14.16
C LYS A 118 -8.44 -5.51 13.04
N GLY A 119 -7.81 -5.70 11.90
CA GLY A 119 -8.42 -6.42 10.79
C GLY A 119 -7.51 -6.62 9.60
N ILE A 120 -7.79 -7.68 8.85
CA ILE A 120 -7.13 -8.01 7.60
C ILE A 120 -8.23 -8.13 6.55
N TYR A 121 -8.12 -7.36 5.48
CA TYR A 121 -9.07 -7.36 4.37
C TYR A 121 -8.39 -7.83 3.10
N ALA A 122 -9.02 -8.73 2.36
CA ALA A 122 -8.57 -9.15 1.04
C ALA A 122 -9.56 -8.67 -0.03
N ILE A 123 -9.05 -7.89 -0.98
CA ILE A 123 -9.78 -7.39 -2.14
C ILE A 123 -9.46 -8.28 -3.33
N LYS A 124 -10.50 -8.91 -3.89
CA LYS A 124 -10.42 -9.73 -5.10
C LYS A 124 -10.15 -8.87 -6.32
N VAL A 125 -9.04 -9.12 -7.00
CA VAL A 125 -8.64 -8.46 -8.26
C VAL A 125 -8.29 -9.48 -9.33
N GLU A 126 -8.49 -9.10 -10.59
CA GLU A 126 -7.93 -9.81 -11.73
C GLU A 126 -6.46 -9.39 -11.90
N TYR A 127 -5.54 -10.15 -11.30
CA TYR A 127 -4.12 -9.77 -11.15
C TYR A 127 -3.35 -9.59 -12.47
N MET A 128 -3.92 -10.03 -13.60
CA MET A 128 -3.38 -9.83 -14.96
C MET A 128 -3.99 -8.63 -15.68
N ASP A 129 -5.12 -8.10 -15.17
CA ASP A 129 -5.82 -6.95 -15.73
C ASP A 129 -5.47 -5.68 -14.93
N PHE A 130 -4.72 -4.78 -15.58
CA PHE A 130 -4.37 -3.50 -14.99
C PHE A 130 -5.61 -2.65 -14.71
N GLN A 131 -6.64 -2.66 -15.56
CA GLN A 131 -7.82 -1.82 -15.39
C GLN A 131 -8.65 -2.25 -14.18
N ASP A 132 -8.83 -3.56 -13.98
CA ASP A 132 -9.51 -4.07 -12.79
C ASP A 132 -8.72 -3.77 -11.51
N CYS A 133 -7.41 -4.06 -11.53
CA CYS A 133 -6.50 -3.74 -10.42
C CYS A 133 -6.57 -2.26 -10.07
N TYR A 134 -6.35 -1.39 -11.07
CA TYR A 134 -6.32 0.05 -10.90
C TYR A 134 -7.64 0.58 -10.35
N ARG A 135 -8.78 0.22 -10.97
CA ARG A 135 -10.10 0.69 -10.52
C ARG A 135 -10.37 0.34 -9.06
N LYS A 136 -10.09 -0.89 -8.64
CA LYS A 136 -10.33 -1.35 -7.26
C LYS A 136 -9.34 -0.74 -6.27
N ILE A 137 -8.06 -0.70 -6.62
CA ILE A 137 -7.01 -0.11 -5.78
C ILE A 137 -7.20 1.40 -5.61
N ASN A 138 -7.51 2.11 -6.70
CA ASN A 138 -7.80 3.54 -6.68
C ASN A 138 -9.01 3.86 -5.80
N THR A 139 -10.06 3.03 -5.88
CA THR A 139 -11.23 3.14 -5.01
C THR A 139 -10.86 3.01 -3.54
N VAL A 140 -10.08 1.99 -3.17
CA VAL A 140 -9.65 1.74 -1.79
C VAL A 140 -8.77 2.88 -1.27
N LEU A 141 -7.75 3.28 -2.03
CA LEU A 141 -6.85 4.37 -1.62
C LEU A 141 -7.61 5.71 -1.46
N ASN A 142 -8.51 6.04 -2.38
CA ASN A 142 -9.36 7.23 -2.23
C ASN A 142 -10.24 7.14 -0.97
N ALA A 143 -10.78 5.97 -0.64
CA ALA A 143 -11.53 5.76 0.60
C ALA A 143 -10.69 5.91 1.88
N CYS A 144 -9.38 5.68 1.77
CA CYS A 144 -8.40 5.79 2.84
C CYS A 144 -7.68 7.15 2.89
N ARG A 145 -8.11 8.16 2.13
CA ARG A 145 -7.42 9.47 2.04
C ARG A 145 -7.22 10.20 3.36
N ASP A 146 -8.09 9.94 4.34
CA ASP A 146 -8.05 10.54 5.67
C ASP A 146 -7.36 9.61 6.70
N LYS A 147 -6.64 8.60 6.23
CA LYS A 147 -5.90 7.61 7.03
C LYS A 147 -4.41 7.67 6.70
N GLU A 148 -3.57 7.28 7.66
CA GLU A 148 -2.16 7.04 7.37
C GLU A 148 -2.02 5.73 6.60
N CYS A 149 -1.59 5.81 5.35
CA CYS A 149 -1.41 4.66 4.48
C CYS A 149 0.06 4.42 4.15
N TRP A 150 0.53 3.19 4.35
CA TRP A 150 1.84 2.75 3.87
C TRP A 150 1.64 1.72 2.77
N VAL A 151 2.30 1.94 1.64
CA VAL A 151 2.10 1.17 0.41
C VAL A 151 3.33 0.32 0.13
N ASN A 152 3.14 -1.00 0.11
CA ASN A 152 4.15 -1.96 -0.32
C ASN A 152 4.20 -2.00 -1.85
N VAL A 153 5.32 -1.56 -2.43
CA VAL A 153 5.50 -1.48 -3.89
C VAL A 153 6.18 -2.71 -4.51
N GLN A 154 6.38 -3.76 -3.72
CA GLN A 154 7.05 -5.00 -4.13
C GLN A 154 6.10 -6.20 -4.19
N ALA A 155 5.06 -6.23 -3.36
CA ALA A 155 4.20 -7.38 -3.23
C ALA A 155 3.04 -7.39 -4.24
N GLY A 156 2.86 -8.52 -4.93
CA GLY A 156 1.82 -8.73 -5.94
C GLY A 156 2.36 -8.86 -7.36
N SER A 157 1.47 -8.89 -8.35
CA SER A 157 1.83 -8.79 -9.77
C SER A 157 2.26 -7.35 -10.12
N ASN A 158 2.90 -7.18 -11.27
CA ASN A 158 3.26 -5.84 -11.77
C ASN A 158 2.03 -4.93 -11.93
N GLN A 159 0.88 -5.49 -12.28
CA GLN A 159 -0.38 -4.76 -12.42
C GLN A 159 -0.85 -4.22 -11.06
N ILE A 160 -0.75 -5.02 -9.99
CA ILE A 160 -1.10 -4.60 -8.63
C ILE A 160 -0.12 -3.54 -8.12
N THR A 161 1.20 -3.78 -8.23
CA THR A 161 2.21 -2.84 -7.72
C THR A 161 2.19 -1.51 -8.47
N SER A 162 2.03 -1.54 -9.79
CA SER A 162 1.88 -0.31 -10.60
C SER A 162 0.58 0.43 -10.24
N SER A 163 -0.52 -0.29 -10.06
CA SER A 163 -1.80 0.30 -9.67
C SER A 163 -1.74 0.96 -8.29
N LEU A 164 -1.09 0.32 -7.32
CA LEU A 164 -0.82 0.87 -5.99
C LEU A 164 -0.01 2.18 -6.09
N ALA A 165 1.13 2.14 -6.79
CA ALA A 165 2.00 3.29 -6.94
C ALA A 165 1.29 4.48 -7.63
N ILE A 166 0.62 4.23 -8.76
CA ILE A 166 -0.08 5.27 -9.53
C ILE A 166 -1.25 5.84 -8.71
N SER A 167 -2.11 4.98 -8.15
CA SER A 167 -3.29 5.42 -7.40
C SER A 167 -2.90 6.24 -6.17
N ALA A 168 -1.91 5.79 -5.40
CA ALA A 168 -1.47 6.52 -4.22
C ALA A 168 -0.84 7.88 -4.58
N SER A 169 -0.16 7.96 -5.72
CA SER A 169 0.47 9.19 -6.22
C SER A 169 -0.53 10.21 -6.73
N ILE A 170 -1.57 9.74 -7.43
CA ILE A 170 -2.65 10.58 -7.95
C ILE A 170 -3.49 11.15 -6.80
N ASN A 171 -3.78 10.35 -5.78
CA ASN A 171 -4.65 10.77 -4.67
C ASN A 171 -3.90 11.39 -3.48
N LEU A 172 -2.57 11.42 -3.47
CA LEU A 172 -1.74 11.89 -2.35
C LEU A 172 -2.03 11.16 -1.02
N VAL A 173 -2.25 9.83 -1.08
CA VAL A 173 -2.71 9.04 0.08
C VAL A 173 -1.55 8.38 0.84
N ALA A 174 -0.50 7.95 0.15
CA ALA A 174 0.59 7.22 0.79
C ALA A 174 1.49 8.16 1.61
N GLY A 175 1.59 7.88 2.90
CA GLY A 175 2.62 8.44 3.79
C GLY A 175 3.99 7.78 3.59
N LYS A 176 4.03 6.53 3.13
CA LYS A 176 5.26 5.81 2.76
C LYS A 176 5.04 4.89 1.58
N TYR A 177 6.02 4.84 0.68
CA TYR A 177 6.18 3.79 -0.32
C TYR A 177 7.37 2.94 0.09
N TYR A 178 7.17 1.66 0.35
CA TYR A 178 8.21 0.84 0.92
C TYR A 178 8.39 -0.50 0.22
N TYR A 179 9.59 -1.06 0.37
CA TYR A 179 9.98 -2.38 -0.11
C TYR A 179 11.06 -2.97 0.80
N VAL A 180 11.31 -4.28 0.69
CA VAL A 180 12.39 -4.96 1.41
C VAL A 180 13.29 -5.67 0.43
N LYS A 181 14.60 -5.45 0.57
CA LYS A 181 15.59 -6.13 -0.25
C LYS A 181 15.62 -7.62 0.10
N GLN A 182 14.86 -8.40 -0.65
CA GLN A 182 14.77 -9.85 -0.49
C GLN A 182 15.22 -10.54 -1.77
N THR A 183 16.25 -11.37 -1.64
CA THR A 183 16.85 -12.10 -2.77
C THR A 183 16.22 -13.46 -3.00
N ASP A 184 15.48 -13.99 -2.03
CA ASP A 184 14.87 -15.32 -2.07
C ASP A 184 13.42 -15.24 -1.60
N THR A 185 12.48 -15.45 -2.52
CA THR A 185 11.03 -15.32 -2.32
C THR A 185 10.43 -16.40 -1.41
N ARG A 186 11.22 -17.42 -1.03
CA ARG A 186 10.79 -18.48 -0.11
C ARG A 186 10.74 -18.04 1.34
N TYR A 187 11.48 -16.99 1.71
CA TYR A 187 11.56 -16.55 3.10
C TYR A 187 10.40 -15.63 3.50
N LEU A 188 9.89 -15.83 4.72
CA LEU A 188 8.90 -14.97 5.37
C LEU A 188 9.52 -13.75 6.08
N ASP A 189 10.83 -13.75 6.26
CA ASP A 189 11.59 -12.73 6.97
C ASP A 189 12.71 -12.15 6.09
N PRO A 190 13.21 -10.95 6.43
CA PRO A 190 14.38 -10.38 5.79
C PRO A 190 15.59 -11.33 5.90
N PRO A 191 16.39 -11.48 4.82
CA PRO A 191 17.41 -12.53 4.73
C PRO A 191 18.58 -12.35 5.70
N ASN A 192 18.76 -11.16 6.27
CA ASN A 192 19.84 -10.84 7.20
C ASN A 192 19.48 -11.10 8.67
N LEU A 193 18.27 -11.58 8.97
CA LEU A 193 17.84 -11.86 10.33
C LEU A 193 18.12 -13.31 10.76
N THR A 194 18.27 -13.50 12.07
CA THR A 194 18.48 -14.80 12.73
C THR A 194 17.56 -14.91 13.96
N PRO A 195 17.32 -16.10 14.52
CA PRO A 195 16.38 -16.28 15.63
C PRO A 195 16.65 -15.40 16.87
N SER A 196 17.92 -15.01 17.10
CA SER A 196 18.28 -14.14 18.23
C SER A 196 17.65 -12.75 18.16
N VAL A 197 17.22 -12.30 16.97
CA VAL A 197 16.54 -11.01 16.80
C VAL A 197 15.26 -10.95 17.65
N LEU A 198 14.57 -12.07 17.84
CA LEU A 198 13.30 -12.15 18.57
C LEU A 198 13.46 -11.88 20.07
N ASN A 199 14.65 -12.14 20.64
CA ASN A 199 14.88 -11.96 22.07
C ASN A 199 15.48 -10.58 22.39
N THR A 200 16.16 -9.96 21.43
CA THR A 200 16.79 -8.64 21.61
C THR A 200 16.72 -7.79 20.33
N PRO A 201 15.52 -7.37 19.86
CA PRO A 201 15.37 -6.61 18.61
C PRO A 201 16.24 -5.36 18.56
N ARG A 202 16.36 -4.64 19.69
CA ARG A 202 17.19 -3.42 19.82
C ARG A 202 18.65 -3.59 19.37
N LYS A 203 19.23 -4.78 19.49
CA LYS A 203 20.63 -5.06 19.08
C LYS A 203 20.79 -5.11 17.56
N TYR A 204 19.69 -5.29 16.83
CA TYR A 204 19.67 -5.50 15.38
C TYR A 204 19.03 -4.35 14.61
N VAL A 205 18.75 -3.21 15.26
CA VAL A 205 18.03 -2.09 14.65
C VAL A 205 18.74 -1.58 13.39
N ASN A 206 20.07 -1.53 13.37
CA ASN A 206 20.81 -1.13 12.18
C ASN A 206 20.60 -2.09 11.01
N GLU A 207 20.71 -3.40 11.27
CA GLU A 207 20.52 -4.44 10.28
C GLU A 207 19.08 -4.44 9.75
N ILE A 208 18.10 -4.24 10.64
CA ILE A 208 16.68 -4.13 10.30
C ILE A 208 16.44 -2.91 9.40
N LEU A 209 16.92 -1.72 9.79
CA LEU A 209 16.77 -0.49 9.00
C LEU A 209 17.49 -0.55 7.66
N ASN A 210 18.65 -1.20 7.58
CA ASN A 210 19.41 -1.37 6.32
C ASN A 210 18.67 -2.24 5.29
N SER A 211 17.75 -3.10 5.73
CA SER A 211 16.90 -3.92 4.86
C SER A 211 15.67 -3.17 4.36
N TRP A 212 15.25 -2.11 5.06
CA TRP A 212 14.12 -1.27 4.68
C TRP A 212 14.50 -0.36 3.51
N GLY A 213 13.71 -0.42 2.45
CA GLY A 213 13.76 0.53 1.35
C GLY A 213 12.54 1.42 1.37
N GLU A 214 12.74 2.73 1.28
CA GLU A 214 11.68 3.72 1.15
C GLU A 214 11.89 4.49 -0.15
N LEU A 215 10.86 4.56 -1.00
CA LEU A 215 10.88 5.43 -2.17
C LEU A 215 10.48 6.84 -1.72
N THR A 216 11.15 7.85 -2.26
CA THR A 216 10.73 9.24 -2.09
C THR A 216 9.26 9.38 -2.48
N ILE A 217 8.47 10.06 -1.66
CA ILE A 217 7.07 10.34 -1.98
C ILE A 217 7.03 11.16 -3.27
N PHE A 218 6.51 10.58 -4.35
CA PHE A 218 6.22 11.30 -5.60
C PHE A 218 4.71 11.58 -5.68
N GLY A 219 4.24 12.40 -4.74
CA GLY A 219 2.88 12.93 -4.78
C GLY A 219 2.79 14.04 -5.82
N LEU A 220 2.19 13.75 -6.97
CA LEU A 220 2.07 14.76 -8.03
C LEU A 220 0.84 15.65 -7.85
N GLY A 221 -0.14 15.24 -7.03
CA GLY A 221 -1.40 15.98 -6.89
C GLY A 221 -2.12 16.21 -8.23
N ILE A 222 -1.82 15.35 -9.21
CA ILE A 222 -2.17 15.59 -10.60
C ILE A 222 -3.68 15.53 -10.81
N ASN A 223 -4.43 14.89 -9.91
CA ASN A 223 -5.88 14.86 -9.96
C ASN A 223 -6.47 16.28 -10.01
N ARG A 224 -6.05 17.18 -9.11
CA ARG A 224 -6.58 18.55 -9.06
C ARG A 224 -6.20 19.34 -10.30
N ILE A 225 -4.96 19.21 -10.76
CA ILE A 225 -4.50 19.87 -12.00
C ILE A 225 -5.33 19.40 -13.21
N ILE A 226 -5.62 18.09 -13.31
CA ILE A 226 -6.41 17.53 -14.40
C ILE A 226 -7.88 17.95 -14.30
N GLU A 227 -8.44 18.02 -13.10
CA GLU A 227 -9.79 18.55 -12.84
C GLU A 227 -9.90 20.03 -13.28
N ASP A 228 -8.95 20.87 -12.90
CA ASP A 228 -8.93 22.30 -13.24
C ASP A 228 -8.73 22.51 -14.76
N VAL A 229 -7.82 21.74 -15.37
CA VAL A 229 -7.62 21.77 -16.82
C VAL A 229 -8.89 21.31 -17.55
N GLU A 230 -9.53 20.24 -17.11
CA GLU A 230 -10.77 19.77 -17.73
C GLU A 230 -11.90 20.81 -17.59
N GLN A 231 -11.99 21.47 -16.45
CA GLN A 231 -12.95 22.53 -16.20
C GLN A 231 -12.69 23.74 -17.12
N LEU A 232 -11.43 24.05 -17.43
CA LEU A 232 -11.08 25.09 -18.40
C LEU A 232 -11.58 24.77 -19.82
N PHE A 233 -11.57 23.50 -20.21
CA PHE A 233 -12.11 23.01 -21.49
C PHE A 233 -13.64 22.84 -21.48
N LYS A 234 -14.34 23.13 -20.39
CA LYS A 234 -15.81 23.03 -20.31
C LYS A 234 -16.44 24.02 -21.31
N ASN A 235 -16.97 23.47 -22.41
CA ASN A 235 -17.54 24.20 -23.57
C ASN A 235 -16.52 24.90 -24.49
N LYS A 236 -15.24 24.55 -24.41
CA LYS A 236 -14.19 25.06 -25.30
C LYS A 236 -13.43 23.88 -25.90
N GLU A 237 -13.20 23.88 -27.21
CA GLU A 237 -12.28 22.90 -27.84
C GLU A 237 -10.81 23.32 -27.69
N LYS A 238 -10.58 24.63 -27.58
CA LYS A 238 -9.28 25.28 -27.56
C LYS A 238 -9.24 26.34 -26.47
N VAL A 239 -8.12 26.43 -25.78
CA VAL A 239 -7.87 27.41 -24.70
C VAL A 239 -6.53 28.11 -24.94
N ASN A 240 -6.32 29.25 -24.30
CA ASN A 240 -5.04 29.96 -24.40
C ASN A 240 -3.98 29.26 -23.53
N ARG A 241 -2.74 29.21 -24.01
CA ARG A 241 -1.61 28.62 -23.30
C ARG A 241 -1.34 29.28 -21.94
N SER A 242 -1.62 30.58 -21.81
CA SER A 242 -1.52 31.30 -20.53
C SER A 242 -2.53 30.81 -19.49
N GLU A 243 -3.73 30.39 -19.89
CA GLU A 243 -4.73 29.83 -18.96
C GLU A 243 -4.22 28.53 -18.31
N ILE A 244 -3.56 27.66 -19.10
CA ILE A 244 -2.93 26.44 -18.55
C ILE A 244 -1.75 26.77 -17.63
N ARG A 245 -0.96 27.80 -17.96
CA ARG A 245 0.14 28.23 -17.08
C ARG A 245 -0.39 28.74 -15.74
N ASN A 246 -1.48 29.51 -15.74
CA ASN A 246 -2.08 30.02 -14.52
C ASN A 246 -2.51 28.87 -13.59
N ILE A 247 -3.14 27.81 -14.13
CA ILE A 247 -3.46 26.60 -13.35
C ILE A 247 -2.19 25.99 -12.75
N LEU A 248 -1.13 25.82 -13.54
CA LEU A 248 0.12 25.26 -13.03
C LEU A 248 0.74 26.13 -11.93
N ASP A 249 0.73 27.45 -12.11
CA ASP A 249 1.26 28.41 -11.13
C ASP A 249 0.45 28.41 -9.82
N GLU A 250 -0.88 28.26 -9.89
CA GLU A 250 -1.77 28.09 -8.73
C GLU A 250 -1.46 26.82 -7.92
N HIS A 251 -0.99 25.77 -8.60
CA HIS A 251 -0.51 24.53 -7.98
C HIS A 251 1.00 24.55 -7.64
N GLY A 252 1.65 25.73 -7.73
CA GLY A 252 3.06 25.90 -7.39
C GLY A 252 4.04 25.28 -8.39
N LEU A 253 3.60 24.98 -9.61
CA LEU A 253 4.41 24.39 -10.65
C LEU A 253 4.89 25.44 -11.65
N SER A 254 6.21 25.57 -11.81
CA SER A 254 6.79 26.49 -12.79
C SER A 254 6.29 26.24 -14.22
N GLY A 255 6.40 27.25 -15.09
CA GLY A 255 6.10 27.13 -16.52
C GLY A 255 6.86 26.02 -17.27
N VAL A 256 7.94 25.44 -16.71
CA VAL A 256 8.62 24.25 -17.26
C VAL A 256 7.74 23.00 -17.16
N ALA A 257 6.87 22.91 -16.14
CA ALA A 257 5.93 21.80 -15.96
C ALA A 257 4.97 21.67 -17.15
N LEU A 258 4.67 22.76 -17.84
CA LEU A 258 3.87 22.76 -19.06
C LEU A 258 4.47 21.83 -20.14
N ASN A 259 5.80 21.73 -20.24
CA ASN A 259 6.44 20.83 -21.20
C ASN A 259 6.18 19.35 -20.87
N LYS A 260 5.97 19.02 -19.58
CA LYS A 260 5.62 17.66 -19.14
C LYS A 260 4.18 17.29 -19.51
N LEU A 261 3.32 18.29 -19.74
CA LEU A 261 1.95 18.08 -20.19
C LEU A 261 1.80 17.90 -21.71
N ARG A 262 2.85 18.12 -22.51
CA ARG A 262 2.81 17.98 -23.99
C ARG A 262 2.27 16.64 -24.51
N PRO A 263 2.52 15.48 -23.86
CA PRO A 263 1.89 14.23 -24.31
C PRO A 263 0.37 14.25 -24.19
N TYR A 264 -0.16 15.06 -23.27
CA TYR A 264 -1.58 15.17 -22.93
C TYR A 264 -2.23 16.40 -23.59
N LEU A 265 -1.46 17.43 -23.92
CA LEU A 265 -1.98 18.68 -24.48
C LEU A 265 -1.29 18.98 -25.81
N ILE A 266 -2.09 19.22 -26.85
CA ILE A 266 -1.61 19.65 -28.17
C ILE A 266 -1.43 21.16 -28.11
N MET A 267 -0.21 21.65 -28.35
CA MET A 267 0.14 23.08 -28.25
C MET A 267 0.51 23.63 -29.62
N GLU A 268 -0.30 24.56 -30.15
CA GLU A 268 -0.13 25.23 -31.44
C GLU A 268 -0.02 26.75 -31.21
N GLY A 269 1.22 27.25 -31.07
CA GLY A 269 1.47 28.64 -30.70
C GLY A 269 0.93 28.97 -29.31
N GLU A 270 -0.02 29.91 -29.25
CA GLU A 270 -0.72 30.32 -28.02
C GLU A 270 -2.00 29.51 -27.76
N THR A 271 -2.32 28.54 -28.61
CA THR A 271 -3.54 27.74 -28.48
C THR A 271 -3.20 26.34 -27.98
N VAL A 272 -4.06 25.82 -27.10
CA VAL A 272 -3.93 24.48 -26.52
C VAL A 272 -5.23 23.72 -26.69
N SER A 273 -5.16 22.45 -27.07
CA SER A 273 -6.28 21.50 -27.07
C SER A 273 -5.91 20.20 -26.35
N LYS A 274 -6.92 19.41 -25.97
CA LYS A 274 -6.73 18.10 -25.35
C LYS A 274 -6.25 17.08 -26.39
N SER A 275 -5.23 16.29 -26.05
CA SER A 275 -4.88 15.09 -26.82
C SER A 275 -5.74 13.90 -26.41
N GLU A 276 -5.70 12.81 -27.17
CA GLU A 276 -6.35 11.55 -26.80
C GLU A 276 -5.83 11.02 -25.44
N ARG A 277 -4.52 11.15 -25.18
CA ARG A 277 -3.89 10.73 -23.92
C ARG A 277 -4.38 11.52 -22.71
N PHE A 278 -4.85 12.75 -22.89
CA PHE A 278 -5.48 13.48 -21.79
C PHE A 278 -6.76 12.80 -21.33
N ASN A 279 -7.55 12.28 -22.26
CA ASN A 279 -8.76 11.54 -21.91
C ASN A 279 -8.42 10.22 -21.22
N GLU A 280 -7.32 9.55 -21.60
CA GLU A 280 -6.82 8.38 -20.87
C GLU A 280 -6.41 8.72 -19.43
N LEU A 281 -5.67 9.82 -19.25
CA LEU A 281 -5.26 10.29 -17.92
C LEU A 281 -6.45 10.70 -17.07
N LYS A 282 -7.40 11.45 -17.65
CA LYS A 282 -8.66 11.82 -17.01
C LYS A 282 -9.44 10.57 -16.60
N TYR A 283 -9.56 9.61 -17.50
CA TYR A 283 -10.19 8.33 -17.22
C TYR A 283 -9.55 7.67 -16.00
N LEU A 284 -8.21 7.62 -15.91
CA LEU A 284 -7.55 7.09 -14.70
C LEU A 284 -7.95 7.86 -13.44
N VAL A 285 -7.87 9.19 -13.45
CA VAL A 285 -8.24 10.02 -12.29
C VAL A 285 -9.70 9.78 -11.85
N GLU A 286 -10.61 9.60 -12.80
CA GLU A 286 -12.05 9.40 -12.54
C GLU A 286 -12.43 7.93 -12.28
N THR A 287 -11.57 6.97 -12.65
CA THR A 287 -11.87 5.53 -12.58
C THR A 287 -11.85 5.05 -11.14
N LYS A 288 -13.03 5.02 -10.53
CA LYS A 288 -13.31 4.45 -9.21
C LYS A 288 -14.73 3.89 -9.15
N ILE A 289 -14.97 3.01 -8.19
CA ILE A 289 -16.31 2.49 -7.90
C ILE A 289 -17.13 3.62 -7.26
N SER A 290 -18.32 3.89 -7.79
CA SER A 290 -19.09 5.08 -7.44
C SER A 290 -19.67 5.03 -6.02
N GLY A 291 -19.66 6.20 -5.37
CA GLY A 291 -20.20 6.41 -4.03
C GLY A 291 -19.45 5.67 -2.92
N ILE A 292 -18.14 5.44 -3.09
CA ILE A 292 -17.24 5.04 -2.02
C ILE A 292 -16.34 6.24 -1.70
N ASN A 293 -16.58 6.89 -0.56
CA ASN A 293 -15.89 8.10 -0.15
C ASN A 293 -15.10 7.94 1.15
N ASN A 294 -15.33 6.86 1.90
CA ASN A 294 -14.65 6.55 3.15
C ASN A 294 -14.51 5.03 3.36
N VAL A 295 -13.73 4.63 4.35
CA VAL A 295 -13.43 3.22 4.67
C VAL A 295 -14.70 2.39 4.96
N SER A 296 -15.69 2.94 5.69
CA SER A 296 -16.91 2.21 6.01
C SER A 296 -17.77 1.94 4.77
N GLU A 297 -17.89 2.93 3.88
CA GLU A 297 -18.57 2.74 2.58
C GLU A 297 -17.82 1.75 1.69
N MET A 298 -16.48 1.80 1.70
CA MET A 298 -15.63 0.85 0.97
C MET A 298 -15.90 -0.58 1.43
N GLN A 299 -15.85 -0.82 2.74
CA GLN A 299 -16.12 -2.14 3.33
C GLN A 299 -17.49 -2.67 2.93
N ARG A 300 -18.54 -1.89 3.19
CA ARG A 300 -19.92 -2.28 2.90
C ARG A 300 -20.13 -2.56 1.40
N LYS A 301 -19.81 -1.60 0.53
CA LYS A 301 -20.09 -1.72 -0.90
C LYS A 301 -19.24 -2.78 -1.58
N MET A 302 -17.94 -2.90 -1.24
CA MET A 302 -17.11 -3.93 -1.85
C MET A 302 -17.52 -5.33 -1.39
N LYS A 303 -18.01 -5.49 -0.15
CA LYS A 303 -18.63 -6.74 0.31
C LYS A 303 -19.92 -7.06 -0.44
N GLU A 304 -20.81 -6.08 -0.63
CA GLU A 304 -22.05 -6.23 -1.43
C GLU A 304 -21.79 -6.70 -2.86
N HIS A 305 -20.66 -6.28 -3.46
CA HIS A 305 -20.26 -6.69 -4.81
C HIS A 305 -19.41 -7.98 -4.84
N GLY A 306 -19.23 -8.67 -3.70
CA GLY A 306 -18.41 -9.88 -3.62
C GLY A 306 -16.92 -9.65 -3.94
N MET A 307 -16.41 -8.45 -3.65
CA MET A 307 -15.03 -8.05 -3.91
C MET A 307 -14.17 -8.03 -2.65
N LEU A 308 -14.76 -7.80 -1.47
CA LEU A 308 -14.05 -7.73 -0.20
C LEU A 308 -14.34 -8.98 0.64
N TYR A 309 -13.27 -9.50 1.22
CA TYR A 309 -13.26 -10.65 2.11
C TYR A 309 -12.56 -10.25 3.41
N GLU A 310 -13.11 -10.67 4.54
CA GLU A 310 -12.49 -10.47 5.85
C GLU A 310 -11.63 -11.69 6.15
N ILE A 311 -10.43 -11.48 6.67
CA ILE A 311 -9.51 -12.57 6.99
C ILE A 311 -9.36 -12.60 8.52
N GLY A 312 -9.70 -13.73 9.12
CA GLY A 312 -9.60 -13.91 10.56
C GLY A 312 -8.15 -13.72 11.04
N PRO A 313 -7.85 -12.75 11.92
CA PRO A 313 -6.48 -12.44 12.35
C PRO A 313 -5.83 -13.56 13.17
N GLU A 314 -6.63 -14.53 13.63
CA GLU A 314 -6.19 -15.68 14.42
C GLU A 314 -5.92 -16.93 13.58
N THR A 315 -6.68 -17.12 12.50
CA THR A 315 -6.71 -18.36 11.72
C THR A 315 -6.17 -18.18 10.30
N GLY A 316 -6.24 -16.95 9.77
CA GLY A 316 -6.02 -16.65 8.37
C GLY A 316 -7.09 -17.23 7.44
N GLU A 317 -8.24 -17.61 7.99
CA GLU A 317 -9.38 -18.09 7.21
C GLU A 317 -10.17 -16.92 6.62
N VAL A 318 -10.73 -17.15 5.43
CA VAL A 318 -11.63 -16.22 4.78
C VAL A 318 -12.99 -16.31 5.46
N GLU A 319 -13.44 -15.21 6.06
CA GLU A 319 -14.74 -15.09 6.71
C GLU A 319 -15.77 -14.56 5.68
N SER A 320 -16.91 -15.26 5.59
CA SER A 320 -18.04 -14.89 4.72
C SER A 320 -18.92 -13.83 5.37
#